data_AF-A0A7S2N2Y5-F1
#
_entry.id   AF-A0A7S2N2Y5-F1
#
_cell.length_a   1.000
_cell.length_b   1.000
_cell.length_c   1.000
_cell.angle_alpha   90.00
_cell.angle_beta   90.00
_cell.angle_gamma   90.00
#
_symmetry.space_group_name_H-M   'P 1'
#
loop_
_entity.id
_entity.type
_entity.pdbx_description
1 polymer ?
#
loop_
_entity_poly.entity_id
_entity_poly.type
_entity_poly.pdbx_seq_one_letter_code
_entity_poly.pdbx_strand_id
1 'polypeptide(L)'
;QGGGGQGSGRAGGTIEEYTVDVLLRCAEGTTEAVERGEEPTPHGEDSGEEEACILTLPLAHLDRFSQVRVKMPADLRSSDARHTLLKVLREVEERFPEGPPLLSPAEEMKVDDERVPKLMRKIETAQARLADP
;
A
#
# COMPACT_ATOMS: atom_id res chain seq x y z
N GLN A 1 -8.01 38.24 38.33
CA GLN A 1 -6.62 38.15 37.82
C GLN A 1 -6.30 36.67 37.66
N GLY A 2 -5.99 36.22 36.44
CA GLY A 2 -5.45 34.90 36.02
C GLY A 2 -6.22 33.64 36.47
N GLY A 3 -6.69 32.73 35.61
CA GLY A 3 -6.15 32.30 34.32
C GLY A 3 -5.43 30.96 34.52
N GLY A 4 -6.06 29.87 34.10
CA GLY A 4 -5.49 28.52 34.15
C GLY A 4 -6.23 27.61 33.19
N GLY A 5 -5.85 27.71 31.92
CA GLY A 5 -6.55 27.17 30.76
C GLY A 5 -6.74 25.65 30.80
N GLN A 6 -7.93 25.28 30.39
CA GLN A 6 -8.39 23.93 30.14
C GLN A 6 -7.71 23.43 28.85
N GLY A 7 -6.63 22.66 29.01
CA GLY A 7 -6.04 21.87 27.92
C GLY A 7 -6.88 20.63 27.69
N SER A 8 -8.05 20.79 27.07
CA SER A 8 -8.84 19.67 26.55
C SER A 8 -8.05 19.05 25.41
N GLY A 9 -7.27 18.00 25.69
CA GLY A 9 -6.70 17.13 24.66
C GLY A 9 -7.84 16.71 23.75
N ARG A 10 -7.76 17.10 22.48
CA ARG A 10 -8.73 16.71 21.46
C ARG A 10 -8.85 15.19 21.49
N ALA A 11 -10.07 14.71 21.75
CA ALA A 11 -10.42 13.32 21.58
C ALA A 11 -9.93 12.86 20.20
N GLY A 12 -9.13 11.80 20.16
CA GLY A 12 -8.76 11.14 18.92
C GLY A 12 -10.04 10.78 18.19
N GLY A 13 -10.19 11.25 16.96
CA GLY A 13 -11.28 10.82 16.09
C GLY A 13 -11.23 9.29 15.96
N THR A 14 -12.40 8.66 15.88
CA THR A 14 -12.50 7.26 15.48
C THR A 14 -11.97 7.14 14.05
N ILE A 15 -10.99 6.27 13.83
CA ILE A 15 -10.58 5.89 12.47
C ILE A 15 -11.79 5.18 11.87
N GLU A 16 -12.42 5.78 10.85
CA GLU A 16 -13.42 5.07 10.07
C GLU A 16 -12.75 3.87 9.38
N GLU A 17 -13.39 2.71 9.46
CA GLU A 17 -12.87 1.49 8.86
C GLU A 17 -13.12 1.54 7.35
N TYR A 18 -12.07 1.86 6.60
CA TYR A 18 -12.11 1.87 5.13
C TYR A 18 -11.64 0.52 4.58
N THR A 19 -12.28 0.08 3.50
CA THR A 19 -11.77 -0.98 2.64
C THR A 19 -11.30 -0.41 1.32
N VAL A 20 -10.33 -1.09 0.71
CA VAL A 20 -9.72 -0.73 -0.58
C VAL A 20 -9.71 -1.95 -1.48
N ASP A 21 -10.06 -1.75 -2.75
CA ASP A 21 -9.90 -2.77 -3.78
C ASP A 21 -8.52 -2.63 -4.42
N VAL A 22 -7.74 -3.71 -4.39
CA VAL A 22 -6.35 -3.73 -4.85
C VAL A 22 -6.19 -4.80 -5.92
N LEU A 23 -5.65 -4.42 -7.08
CA LEU A 23 -5.21 -5.38 -8.09
C LEU A 23 -3.81 -5.89 -7.72
N LEU A 24 -3.68 -7.21 -7.55
CA LEU A 24 -2.43 -7.88 -7.21
C LEU A 24 -2.05 -8.91 -8.29
N ARG A 25 -0.74 -9.14 -8.39
CA ARG A 25 -0.16 -10.25 -9.15
C ARG A 25 -0.19 -11.51 -8.28
N CYS A 26 -1.04 -12.46 -8.63
CA CYS A 26 -1.26 -13.68 -7.86
C CYS A 26 -0.90 -14.93 -8.66
N ALA A 27 -0.71 -16.06 -7.97
CA ALA A 27 -0.57 -17.35 -8.64
C ALA A 27 -1.90 -17.77 -9.27
N GLU A 28 -1.85 -18.56 -10.34
CA GLU A 28 -3.03 -19.13 -10.99
C GLU A 28 -3.98 -19.83 -9.98
N GLY A 29 -5.29 -19.59 -10.11
CA GLY A 29 -6.32 -20.17 -9.26
C GLY A 29 -6.58 -19.39 -7.97
N THR A 30 -5.91 -18.24 -7.78
CA THR A 30 -6.07 -17.42 -6.58
C THR A 30 -7.46 -16.80 -6.50
N THR A 31 -8.06 -16.35 -7.61
CA THR A 31 -9.43 -15.80 -7.56
C THR A 31 -10.41 -16.84 -7.04
N GLU A 32 -10.34 -18.07 -7.55
CA GLU A 32 -11.22 -19.16 -7.12
C GLU A 32 -11.00 -19.54 -5.65
N ALA A 33 -9.76 -19.52 -5.18
CA ALA A 33 -9.43 -19.77 -3.78
C ALA A 33 -10.05 -18.71 -2.86
N VAL A 34 -9.93 -17.44 -3.23
CA VAL A 34 -10.52 -16.32 -2.47
C VAL A 34 -12.05 -16.41 -2.46
N GLU A 35 -12.68 -16.80 -3.57
CA GLU A 35 -14.14 -17.04 -3.61
C GLU A 35 -14.59 -18.17 -2.68
N ARG A 36 -13.71 -19.14 -2.39
CA ARG A 36 -13.93 -20.20 -1.38
C ARG A 36 -13.58 -19.77 0.04
N GLY A 37 -13.08 -18.55 0.25
CA GLY A 37 -12.66 -18.02 1.54
C GLY A 37 -11.25 -18.47 1.96
N GLU A 38 -10.43 -18.94 1.03
CA GLU A 38 -9.03 -19.26 1.25
C GLU A 38 -8.15 -18.00 1.15
N GLU A 39 -6.93 -18.06 1.69
CA GLU A 39 -5.99 -16.94 1.61
C GLU A 39 -5.45 -16.78 0.18
N PRO A 40 -5.29 -15.52 -0.30
CA PRO A 40 -4.74 -15.27 -1.62
C PRO A 40 -3.27 -15.68 -1.70
N THR A 41 -2.87 -16.29 -2.81
CA THR A 41 -1.47 -16.71 -3.01
C THR A 41 -0.74 -15.70 -3.91
N PRO A 42 0.30 -15.01 -3.42
CA PRO A 42 1.08 -14.09 -4.24
C PRO A 42 1.88 -14.84 -5.31
N HIS A 43 2.07 -14.22 -6.48
CA HIS A 43 2.94 -14.77 -7.52
C HIS A 43 4.42 -14.55 -7.16
N GLY A 44 5.16 -15.63 -6.95
CA GLY A 44 6.61 -15.68 -6.78
C GLY A 44 7.34 -16.32 -7.97
N GLU A 45 8.66 -16.47 -7.85
CA GLU A 45 9.52 -16.98 -8.95
C GLU A 45 9.18 -18.41 -9.38
N ASP A 46 8.72 -19.26 -8.45
CA ASP A 46 8.30 -20.64 -8.71
C ASP A 46 6.80 -20.77 -9.06
N SER A 47 6.09 -19.64 -9.14
CA SER A 47 4.68 -19.62 -9.51
C SER A 47 4.57 -19.80 -11.02
N GLY A 48 3.67 -20.68 -11.47
CA GLY A 48 3.45 -20.96 -12.90
C GLY A 48 2.88 -19.75 -13.65
N GLU A 49 1.63 -19.85 -14.12
CA GLU A 49 0.98 -18.69 -14.74
C GLU A 49 0.61 -17.64 -13.69
N GLU A 50 0.61 -16.37 -14.09
CA GLU A 50 0.16 -15.26 -13.25
C GLU A 50 -1.32 -14.96 -13.47
N GLU A 51 -1.98 -14.52 -12.41
CA GLU A 51 -3.37 -14.10 -12.42
C GLU A 51 -3.52 -12.69 -11.85
N ALA A 52 -4.24 -11.82 -12.56
CA ALA A 52 -4.59 -10.48 -12.08
C ALA A 52 -5.84 -10.53 -11.18
N CYS A 53 -5.63 -10.56 -9.86
CA CYS A 53 -6.71 -10.68 -8.86
C CYS A 53 -7.06 -9.31 -8.27
N ILE A 54 -8.35 -9.03 -8.08
CA ILE A 54 -8.82 -7.87 -7.30
C ILE A 54 -9.24 -8.37 -5.92
N LEU A 55 -8.60 -7.84 -4.88
CA LEU A 55 -8.91 -8.15 -3.48
C LEU A 55 -9.42 -6.91 -2.76
N THR A 56 -10.51 -7.05 -2.01
CA THR A 56 -11.00 -6.02 -1.08
C THR A 56 -10.36 -6.25 0.28
N LEU A 57 -9.55 -5.30 0.74
CA LEU A 57 -8.80 -5.41 1.99
C LEU A 57 -9.06 -4.20 2.89
N PRO A 58 -8.98 -4.34 4.23
CA PRO A 58 -8.95 -3.19 5.13
C PRO A 58 -7.79 -2.25 4.77
N LEU A 59 -8.03 -0.94 4.83
CA LEU A 59 -7.01 0.09 4.57
C LEU A 59 -5.78 -0.09 5.47
N ALA A 60 -5.96 -0.64 6.68
CA ALA A 60 -4.90 -0.94 7.62
C ALA A 60 -3.86 -1.97 7.11
N HIS A 61 -4.16 -2.71 6.04
CA HIS A 61 -3.22 -3.64 5.41
C HIS A 61 -2.28 -2.95 4.40
N LEU A 62 -2.50 -1.67 4.09
CA LEU A 62 -1.58 -0.91 3.24
C LEU A 62 -0.42 -0.37 4.07
N ASP A 63 0.81 -0.66 3.62
CA ASP A 63 2.03 -0.21 4.29
C ASP A 63 2.54 1.13 3.72
N ARG A 64 2.54 1.28 2.39
CA ARG A 64 3.16 2.41 1.69
C ARG A 64 2.41 2.81 0.43
N PHE A 65 2.58 4.06 0.01
CA PHE A 65 2.05 4.59 -1.25
C PHE A 65 3.19 5.09 -2.14
N SER A 66 3.10 4.84 -3.44
CA SER A 66 4.03 5.37 -4.44
C SER A 66 3.65 6.80 -4.84
N GLN A 67 4.65 7.59 -5.22
CA GLN A 67 4.42 8.86 -5.94
C GLN A 67 3.93 8.60 -7.38
N VAL A 68 4.30 7.44 -7.95
CA VAL A 68 3.85 7.01 -9.27
C VAL A 68 2.38 6.60 -9.22
N ARG A 69 1.61 7.07 -10.20
CA ARG A 69 0.22 6.68 -10.43
C ARG A 69 0.06 6.17 -11.86
N VAL A 70 -0.63 5.05 -12.01
CA VAL A 70 -0.96 4.50 -13.33
C VAL A 70 -2.36 4.94 -13.76
N LYS A 71 -2.57 5.05 -15.08
CA LYS A 71 -3.89 5.34 -15.62
C LYS A 71 -4.75 4.08 -15.57
N MET A 72 -5.78 4.09 -14.71
CA MET A 72 -6.72 2.99 -14.61
C MET A 72 -7.73 2.99 -15.77
N PRO A 73 -8.07 1.83 -16.35
CA PRO A 73 -9.27 1.64 -17.15
C PRO A 73 -10.53 2.03 -16.37
N ALA A 74 -11.60 2.39 -17.09
CA ALA A 74 -12.89 2.73 -16.47
C ALA A 74 -13.61 1.51 -15.88
N ASP A 75 -13.29 0.30 -16.35
CA ASP A 75 -13.88 -0.96 -15.91
C ASP A 75 -12.79 -2.05 -15.85
N LEU A 76 -12.74 -2.78 -14.74
CA LEU A 76 -11.79 -3.87 -14.46
C LEU A 76 -12.49 -5.21 -14.21
N ARG A 77 -13.79 -5.33 -14.52
CA ARG A 77 -14.53 -6.59 -14.33
C ARG A 77 -14.09 -7.69 -15.29
N SER A 78 -13.65 -7.36 -16.49
CA SER A 78 -13.13 -8.34 -17.44
C SER A 78 -11.68 -8.73 -17.09
N SER A 79 -11.37 -10.02 -17.28
CA SER A 79 -10.00 -10.54 -17.09
C SER A 79 -9.00 -9.80 -17.99
N ASP A 80 -9.36 -9.54 -19.25
CA ASP A 80 -8.52 -8.81 -20.20
C ASP A 80 -8.16 -7.38 -19.73
N ALA A 81 -9.10 -6.68 -19.08
CA ALA A 81 -8.84 -5.35 -18.56
C ALA A 81 -7.87 -5.39 -17.37
N ARG A 82 -8.02 -6.39 -16.49
CA ARG A 82 -7.10 -6.62 -15.37
C ARG A 82 -5.70 -7.00 -15.85
N HIS A 83 -5.59 -7.91 -16.81
CA HIS A 83 -4.31 -8.29 -17.41
C HIS A 83 -3.64 -7.13 -18.14
N THR A 84 -4.41 -6.26 -18.80
CA THR A 84 -3.86 -5.05 -19.41
C THR A 84 -3.26 -4.12 -18.35
N LEU A 85 -3.94 -3.91 -17.22
CA LEU A 85 -3.41 -3.10 -16.13
C LEU A 85 -2.19 -3.76 -15.47
N LEU A 86 -2.18 -5.08 -15.33
CA LEU A 86 -1.04 -5.83 -14.80
C LEU A 86 0.22 -5.65 -15.67
N LYS A 87 0.08 -5.62 -17.00
CA LYS A 87 1.19 -5.31 -17.92
C LYS A 87 1.76 -3.90 -17.68
N VAL A 88 0.89 -2.91 -17.47
CA VAL A 88 1.32 -1.55 -17.12
C VAL A 88 2.08 -1.54 -15.78
N LEU A 89 1.66 -2.33 -14.80
CA LEU A 89 2.38 -2.46 -13.53
C LEU A 89 3.75 -3.13 -13.72
N ARG A 90 3.87 -4.15 -14.57
CA ARG A 90 5.16 -4.77 -14.93
C ARG A 90 6.12 -3.76 -15.57
N GLU A 91 5.64 -2.91 -16.47
CA GLU A 91 6.47 -1.84 -17.05
C GLU A 91 6.93 -0.82 -15.98
N VAL A 92 6.12 -0.57 -14.94
CA VAL A 92 6.55 0.25 -13.81
C VAL A 92 7.64 -0.47 -13.01
N GLU A 93 7.49 -1.76 -12.71
CA GLU A 93 8.51 -2.56 -12.01
C GLU A 93 9.84 -2.57 -12.79
N GLU A 94 9.80 -2.78 -14.11
CA GLU A 94 11.00 -2.77 -14.96
C GLU A 94 11.70 -1.41 -15.00
N ARG A 95 10.94 -0.32 -14.94
CA ARG A 95 11.47 1.05 -14.91
C ARG A 95 12.05 1.45 -13.55
N PHE A 96 11.61 0.79 -12.48
CA PHE A 96 12.00 1.07 -11.11
C PHE A 96 12.46 -0.24 -10.43
N PRO A 97 13.66 -0.76 -10.78
CA PRO A 97 14.15 -2.04 -10.26
C PRO A 97 14.36 -2.03 -8.73
N GLU A 98 14.58 -0.85 -8.14
CA GLU A 98 14.66 -0.65 -6.67
C GLU A 98 13.30 -0.30 -6.04
N GLY A 99 12.23 -0.30 -6.82
CA GLY A 99 10.89 0.15 -6.45
C GLY A 99 10.63 1.63 -6.81
N PRO A 100 9.36 2.01 -7.04
CA PRO A 100 9.01 3.39 -7.34
C PRO A 100 9.26 4.30 -6.12
N PRO A 101 9.51 5.61 -6.33
CA PRO A 101 9.64 6.55 -5.23
C PRO A 101 8.37 6.56 -4.38
N LEU A 102 8.55 6.57 -3.06
CA LEU A 102 7.48 6.50 -2.06
C LEU A 102 7.04 7.90 -1.64
N LEU A 103 5.76 8.04 -1.30
CA LEU A 103 5.22 9.27 -0.73
C LEU A 103 5.72 9.48 0.70
N SER A 104 6.27 10.66 0.98
CA SER A 104 6.66 11.11 2.31
C SER A 104 5.43 11.48 3.15
N PRO A 105 5.20 10.85 4.31
CA PRO A 105 4.12 11.22 5.22
C PRO A 105 4.15 12.69 5.65
N ALA A 106 5.33 13.26 5.86
CA ALA A 106 5.49 14.63 6.33
C ALA A 106 5.36 15.66 5.20
N GLU A 107 6.09 15.47 4.10
CA GLU A 107 6.23 16.49 3.07
C GLU A 107 5.11 16.41 2.03
N GLU A 108 4.70 15.21 1.65
CA GLU A 108 3.78 14.99 0.52
C GLU A 108 2.36 14.68 1.00
N MET A 109 2.21 13.80 2.01
CA MET A 109 0.91 13.51 2.61
C MET A 109 0.47 14.57 3.64
N LYS A 110 1.38 15.47 4.04
CA LYS A 110 1.11 16.61 4.92
C LYS A 110 0.54 16.21 6.29
N VAL A 111 1.06 15.14 6.88
CA VAL A 111 0.70 14.74 8.23
C VAL A 111 1.31 15.73 9.23
N ASP A 112 0.45 16.52 9.86
CA ASP A 112 0.81 17.57 10.83
C ASP A 112 0.98 16.97 12.24
N ASP A 113 2.03 16.17 12.42
CA ASP A 113 2.45 15.61 13.71
C ASP A 113 3.97 15.61 13.83
N GLU A 114 4.50 16.40 14.75
CA GLU A 114 5.95 16.53 15.01
C GLU A 114 6.65 15.21 15.40
N ARG A 115 5.89 14.18 15.77
CA ARG A 115 6.42 12.84 16.06
C ARG A 115 6.77 12.08 14.78
N VAL A 116 6.09 12.34 13.67
CA VAL A 116 6.27 11.61 12.40
C VAL A 116 7.70 11.73 11.88
N PRO A 117 8.29 12.93 11.70
CA PRO A 117 9.69 13.04 11.26
C PRO A 117 10.68 12.36 12.21
N LYS A 118 10.42 12.40 13.53
CA LYS A 118 11.26 11.74 14.55
C LYS A 118 11.20 10.23 14.43
N LEU A 119 10.03 9.66 14.13
CA LEU A 119 9.84 8.23 13.93
C LEU A 119 10.46 7.75 12.62
N MET A 120 10.30 8.51 11.53
CA MET A 120 10.93 8.18 10.24
C MET A 120 12.45 8.09 10.37
N ARG A 121 13.09 9.08 11.02
CA ARG A 121 14.55 9.05 11.27
C ARG A 121 14.99 7.85 12.10
N LYS A 122 14.17 7.39 13.06
CA LYS A 122 14.46 6.19 13.85
C LYS A 122 14.39 4.93 13.00
N ILE A 123 13.39 4.83 12.10
CA ILE A 123 13.27 3.72 11.15
C ILE A 123 14.50 3.66 10.25
N GLU A 124 14.90 4.78 9.65
CA GLU A 124 16.10 4.87 8.80
C GLU A 124 17.37 4.44 9.57
N THR A 125 17.55 4.95 10.79
CA THR A 125 18.70 4.58 11.63
C THR A 125 18.69 3.10 11.97
N ALA A 126 17.52 2.51 12.22
CA ALA A 126 17.40 1.08 12.51
C ALA A 126 17.70 0.24 11.27
N GLN A 127 17.19 0.63 10.10
CA GLN A 127 17.47 -0.05 8.83
C GLN A 127 18.95 0.02 8.46
N ALA A 128 19.60 1.18 8.61
CA ALA A 128 21.03 1.33 8.36
C ALA A 128 21.89 0.42 9.23
N ARG A 129 21.52 0.24 10.51
CA ARG A 129 22.21 -0.68 11.42
C ARG A 129 22.01 -2.16 11.10
N LEU A 130 20.90 -2.51 10.47
CA LEU A 130 20.62 -3.88 10.01
C LEU A 130 21.30 -4.21 8.67
N ALA A 131 21.56 -3.19 7.86
CA ALA A 131 22.24 -3.32 6.57
C ALA A 131 23.77 -3.34 6.68
N ASP A 132 24.33 -2.95 7.83
CA ASP A 132 25.77 -3.03 8.12
C ASP A 132 26.12 -4.48 8.54
N PRO A 133 26.93 -5.22 7.75
CA PRO A 133 27.20 -6.66 7.95
C PRO A 133 28.01 -7.01 9.20
#